data_AF-A0A1H3R4Q4-F1
#
_entry.id   AF-A0A1H3R4Q4-F1
#
_cell.length_a   1.000
_cell.length_b   1.000
_cell.length_c   1.000
_cell.angle_alpha   90.00
_cell.angle_beta   90.00
_cell.angle_gamma   90.00
#
_symmetry.space_group_name_H-M   'P 1'
#
loop_
_entity.id
_entity.type
_entity.pdbx_description
1 polymer ?
#
loop_
_entity_poly.entity_id
_entity_poly.type
_entity_poly.pdbx_seq_one_letter_code
_entity_poly.pdbx_strand_id
1 'polypeptide(L)'
;MKASDFEEWLKKISQLSRSQKEQVRHCLGEVAPQAVVVKWLEDSFEPRYPACQAGRPYRWGYQAVLQRFRCRARANTRSRLYREPL
;
A
#
# COMPACT_ATOMS: atom_id res chain seq x y z
N MET A 1 9.41 -8.90 15.37
CA MET A 1 9.85 -9.94 14.40
C MET A 1 11.16 -9.48 13.79
N LYS A 2 12.15 -10.36 13.66
CA LYS A 2 13.42 -10.00 13.02
C LYS A 2 13.24 -10.06 11.49
N ALA A 3 14.05 -9.30 10.75
CA ALA A 3 13.97 -9.27 9.29
C ALA A 3 14.14 -10.67 8.65
N SER A 4 15.01 -11.50 9.25
CA SER A 4 15.24 -12.90 8.87
C SER A 4 13.96 -13.74 8.91
N ASP A 5 13.18 -13.60 9.98
CA ASP A 5 11.96 -14.38 10.20
C ASP A 5 10.89 -13.98 9.17
N PHE A 6 10.86 -12.69 8.82
CA PHE A 6 9.96 -12.16 7.81
C PHE A 6 10.31 -12.67 6.40
N GLU A 7 11.59 -12.71 6.03
CA GLU A 7 12.03 -13.27 4.75
C GLU A 7 11.72 -14.76 4.62
N GLU A 8 11.93 -15.53 5.69
CA GLU A 8 11.58 -16.94 5.71
C GLU A 8 10.07 -17.14 5.56
N TRP A 9 9.28 -16.30 6.22
CA TRP A 9 7.83 -16.31 6.11
C TRP A 9 7.36 -15.98 4.68
N LEU A 10 7.96 -15.00 4.01
CA LEU A 10 7.67 -14.68 2.60
C LEU A 10 7.98 -15.87 1.67
N LYS A 11 9.10 -16.57 1.89
CA LYS A 11 9.45 -17.78 1.13
C LYS A 11 8.43 -18.89 1.32
N LYS A 12 7.92 -19.08 2.54
CA LYS A 12 6.87 -20.09 2.81
C LYS A 12 5.54 -19.70 2.18
N ILE A 13 5.16 -18.42 2.21
CA ILE A 13 3.93 -17.92 1.57
C ILE A 13 3.96 -18.11 0.04
N SER A 14 5.11 -17.91 -0.60
CA SER A 14 5.21 -18.04 -2.06
C SER A 14 4.92 -19.47 -2.54
N GLN A 15 5.30 -20.46 -1.72
CA GLN A 15 5.09 -21.90 -1.96
C GLN A 15 3.67 -22.39 -1.68
N LEU A 16 2.82 -21.57 -1.06
CA LEU A 16 1.43 -21.94 -0.79
C LEU A 16 0.62 -22.12 -2.07
N SER A 17 -0.32 -23.06 -2.03
CA SER A 17 -1.34 -23.23 -3.06
C SER A 17 -2.28 -22.02 -3.10
N ARG A 18 -3.06 -21.89 -4.19
CA ARG A 18 -4.03 -20.80 -4.33
C ARG A 18 -5.04 -20.75 -3.18
N SER A 19 -5.58 -21.90 -2.77
CA SER A 19 -6.56 -21.99 -1.68
C SER A 19 -5.95 -21.60 -0.32
N GLN A 20 -4.71 -22.02 -0.06
CA GLN A 20 -3.99 -21.64 1.15
C GLN A 20 -3.66 -20.15 1.19
N LYS A 21 -3.32 -19.55 0.04
CA LYS A 21 -3.12 -18.09 -0.07
C LYS A 21 -4.40 -17.33 0.24
N GLU A 22 -5.56 -17.83 -0.20
CA GLU A 22 -6.87 -17.23 0.09
C GLU A 22 -7.19 -17.29 1.59
N GLN A 23 -6.96 -18.44 2.23
CA GLN A 23 -7.16 -18.60 3.68
C GLN A 23 -6.22 -17.69 4.49
N VAL A 24 -4.95 -17.62 4.10
CA VAL A 24 -3.98 -16.73 4.75
C VAL A 24 -4.39 -15.26 4.57
N ARG A 25 -4.88 -14.87 3.39
CA ARG A 25 -5.43 -13.53 3.16
C ARG A 25 -6.64 -13.23 4.05
N HIS A 26 -7.53 -14.19 4.24
CA HIS A 26 -8.68 -14.02 5.13
C HIS A 26 -8.22 -13.82 6.58
N CYS A 27 -7.36 -14.70 7.09
CA CYS A 27 -6.87 -14.61 8.47
C CYS A 27 -6.04 -13.35 8.75
N LEU A 28 -5.24 -12.90 7.77
CA LEU A 28 -4.41 -11.69 7.92
C LEU A 28 -5.18 -10.41 7.59
N GLY A 29 -6.20 -10.48 6.74
CA GLY A 29 -6.98 -9.33 6.29
C GLY A 29 -7.92 -8.77 7.34
N GLU A 30 -8.32 -9.59 8.32
CA GLU A 30 -9.11 -9.16 9.48
C GLU A 30 -8.27 -8.36 10.50
N VAL A 31 -6.94 -8.43 10.41
CA VAL A 31 -6.06 -7.65 11.28
C VAL A 31 -5.99 -6.23 10.73
N ALA A 32 -6.70 -5.30 11.37
CA ALA A 32 -6.62 -3.89 11.05
C ALA A 32 -5.14 -3.42 11.09
N PRO A 33 -4.66 -2.75 10.03
CA PRO A 33 -3.28 -2.27 10.03
C PRO A 33 -3.08 -1.30 11.18
N GLN A 34 -2.03 -1.54 11.98
CA GLN A 34 -1.71 -0.70 13.13
C GLN A 34 -1.51 0.74 12.66
N ALA A 35 -2.14 1.70 13.34
CA ALA A 35 -2.09 3.12 12.98
C ALA A 35 -0.64 3.64 12.85
N VAL A 36 0.30 3.08 13.63
CA VAL A 36 1.74 3.38 13.55
C VAL A 36 2.34 2.98 12.20
N VAL A 37 1.97 1.81 11.66
CA VAL A 37 2.45 1.33 10.35
C VAL A 37 1.85 2.17 9.23
N VAL A 38 0.56 2.49 9.31
CA VAL A 38 -0.11 3.37 8.34
C VAL A 38 0.57 4.75 8.32
N LYS A 39 0.79 5.34 9.49
CA LYS A 39 1.48 6.63 9.62
C LYS A 39 2.91 6.57 9.08
N TRP A 40 3.67 5.52 9.39
CA TRP A 40 5.02 5.35 8.87
C TRP A 40 5.05 5.21 7.34
N LEU A 41 4.16 4.40 6.76
CA LEU A 41 3.99 4.26 5.32
C LEU A 41 3.55 5.57 4.69
N GLU A 42 2.78 6.37 5.41
CA GLU A 42 2.45 7.70 4.97
C GLU A 42 3.71 8.57 4.98
N ASP A 43 4.34 8.80 6.12
CA ASP A 43 5.47 9.72 6.27
C ASP A 43 6.70 9.38 5.41
N SER A 44 6.93 8.11 5.10
CA SER A 44 8.11 7.64 4.34
C SER A 44 8.11 8.01 2.86
N PHE A 45 6.94 8.33 2.28
CA PHE A 45 6.84 8.63 0.84
C PHE A 45 6.29 10.03 0.61
N GLU A 46 7.07 10.89 -0.04
CA GLU A 46 6.55 12.15 -0.58
C GLU A 46 5.62 11.87 -1.76
N PRO A 47 4.43 12.49 -1.81
CA PRO A 47 3.53 12.36 -2.95
C PRO A 47 4.06 13.15 -4.15
N ARG A 48 5.11 12.63 -4.79
CA ARG A 48 5.62 13.12 -6.08
C ARG A 48 4.91 12.34 -7.18
N TYR A 49 4.02 12.99 -7.93
CA TYR A 49 3.46 12.41 -9.15
C TYR A 49 4.31 12.93 -10.33
N PRO A 50 5.17 12.09 -10.96
CA PRO A 50 6.03 12.53 -12.06
C PRO A 50 5.24 13.07 -13.26
N ALA A 51 3.97 12.68 -13.37
CA ALA A 51 3.06 13.11 -14.42
C ALA A 51 2.09 14.24 -14.02
N CYS A 52 2.12 14.75 -12.77
CA CYS A 52 1.47 16.03 -12.43
C CYS A 52 2.51 17.10 -12.71
N GLN A 53 2.49 17.66 -13.91
CA GLN A 53 3.23 18.90 -14.16
C GLN A 53 2.56 20.11 -13.47
N ALA A 54 1.32 19.95 -12.99
CA ALA A 54 0.46 21.03 -12.49
C ALA A 54 0.43 21.22 -10.95
N GLY A 55 1.53 20.92 -10.25
CA GLY A 55 1.64 21.13 -8.79
C GLY A 55 1.29 19.92 -7.93
N ARG A 56 1.33 20.11 -6.60
CA ARG A 56 1.20 19.01 -5.61
C ARG A 56 -0.17 18.33 -5.73
N PRO A 57 -0.24 16.99 -5.78
CA PRO A 57 -1.51 16.28 -5.80
C PRO A 57 -2.28 16.47 -4.49
N TYR A 58 -3.60 16.41 -4.54
CA TYR A 58 -4.47 16.60 -3.37
C TYR A 58 -4.99 15.25 -2.83
N ARG A 59 -5.35 15.23 -1.55
CA ARG A 59 -5.88 14.05 -0.87
C ARG A 59 -7.26 13.66 -1.44
N TRP A 60 -7.47 12.37 -1.69
CA TRP A 60 -8.68 11.83 -2.31
C TRP A 60 -9.07 10.49 -1.71
N GLY A 61 -9.69 10.48 -0.53
CA GLY A 61 -10.17 9.26 0.12
C GLY A 61 -9.06 8.30 0.56
N TYR A 62 -9.45 7.06 0.89
CA TYR A 62 -8.55 6.02 1.41
C TYR A 62 -8.73 4.70 0.65
N GLN A 63 -7.66 3.90 0.58
CA GLN A 63 -7.69 2.52 0.11
C GLN A 63 -6.72 1.70 0.94
N ALA A 64 -7.18 0.55 1.46
CA ALA A 64 -6.40 -0.26 2.41
C ALA A 64 -5.85 0.60 3.57
N VAL A 65 -6.68 1.51 4.09
CA VAL A 65 -6.36 2.44 5.21
C VAL A 65 -5.30 3.50 4.88
N LEU A 66 -4.80 3.55 3.64
CA LEU A 66 -3.80 4.52 3.21
C LEU A 66 -4.40 5.68 2.44
N GLN A 67 -3.91 6.89 2.68
CA GLN A 67 -4.32 8.10 1.97
C GLN A 67 -4.06 7.95 0.46
N ARG A 68 -5.13 8.14 -0.33
CA ARG A 68 -5.03 8.29 -1.79
C ARG A 68 -4.87 9.75 -2.17
N PHE A 69 -4.29 9.97 -3.33
CA PHE A 69 -4.04 11.27 -3.93
C PHE A 69 -4.53 11.30 -5.37
N ARG A 70 -4.98 12.47 -5.81
CA ARG A 70 -5.42 12.74 -7.18
C ARG A 70 -4.73 13.98 -7.72
N CYS A 71 -4.35 13.95 -8.99
CA CYS A 71 -3.80 15.12 -9.67
C CYS A 71 -4.98 15.99 -10.17
N ARG A 72 -4.88 17.32 -10.11
CA ARG A 72 -5.93 18.20 -10.65
C ARG A 72 -5.90 18.27 -12.18
N ALA A 73 -4.70 18.17 -12.77
CA ALA A 73 -4.53 18.21 -14.23
C ALA A 73 -4.73 16.86 -14.94
N ARG A 74 -4.73 15.75 -14.20
CA ARG A 74 -5.04 14.41 -14.74
C ARG A 74 -5.95 13.71 -13.75
N ALA A 75 -7.13 13.30 -14.21
CA ALA A 75 -8.17 12.64 -13.41
C ALA A 75 -7.73 11.29 -12.78
N ASN A 76 -6.48 10.87 -12.93
CA ASN A 76 -5.91 9.63 -12.42
C ASN A 76 -5.74 9.67 -10.90
N THR A 77 -6.09 8.56 -10.24
CA THR A 77 -6.05 8.41 -8.79
C THR A 77 -4.95 7.41 -8.42
N ARG A 78 -4.11 7.72 -7.42
CA ARG A 78 -3.10 6.79 -6.90
C ARG A 78 -3.08 6.78 -5.38
N SER A 79 -2.77 5.64 -4.79
CA SER A 79 -2.44 5.51 -3.35
C SER A 79 -0.98 5.91 -3.11
N ARG A 80 -0.65 6.37 -1.89
CA ARG A 80 0.69 6.89 -1.54
C ARG A 80 1.83 5.89 -1.77
N LEU A 81 1.53 4.59 -1.76
CA LEU A 81 2.50 3.50 -2.00
C LEU A 81 2.77 3.20 -3.48
N TYR A 82 1.89 3.61 -4.41
CA TYR A 82 1.99 3.17 -5.80
C TYR A 82 2.59 4.25 -6.69
N ARG A 83 3.81 3.97 -7.18
CA ARG A 83 4.49 4.73 -8.23
C ARG A 83 3.93 4.47 -9.63
N GLU A 84 2.97 3.57 -9.77
CA GLU A 84 2.30 3.19 -11.03
C GLU A 84 0.78 3.42 -10.96
N PRO A 85 0.08 3.67 -12.10
CA PRO A 85 -1.35 3.95 -12.09
C PRO A 85 -2.13 2.66 -11.84
N LEU A 86 -3.19 2.74 -11.03
CA LEU A 86 -4.25 1.73 -11.01
C LEU A 86 -5.06 1.81 -12.30
#